data_AF-A0A3M1LZS0-F1
#
_entry.id   AF-A0A3M1LZS0-F1
#
_cell.length_a   1.000
_cell.length_b   1.000
_cell.length_c   1.000
_cell.angle_alpha   90.00
_cell.angle_beta   90.00
_cell.angle_gamma   90.00
#
_symmetry.space_group_name_H-M   'P 1'
#
loop_
_entity.id
_entity.type
_entity.pdbx_description
1 polymer ?
#
loop_
_entity_poly.entity_id
_entity_poly.type
_entity_poly.pdbx_seq_one_letter_code
_entity_poly.pdbx_strand_id
1 'polypeptide(L)' 'MPKMKTHSGAKKRYKVTATGKIVREKAYRSHILTSKDRKRKR' A
#
# COMPACT_ATOMS: atom_id res chain seq x y z
N MET A 1 19.74 1.26 26.30
CA MET A 1 18.97 1.99 25.27
C MET A 1 18.01 1.01 24.58
N PRO A 2 16.69 1.26 24.58
CA PRO A 2 15.74 0.36 23.94
C PRO A 2 15.88 0.41 22.41
N LYS A 3 15.84 -0.77 21.73
CA LYS A 3 15.80 -0.83 20.26
C LYS A 3 14.49 -0.27 19.74
N MET A 4 14.55 0.55 18.70
CA MET A 4 13.36 1.02 17.99
C MET A 4 12.61 -0.17 17.39
N LYS A 5 11.33 -0.32 17.74
CA LYS A 5 10.47 -1.35 17.17
C LYS A 5 9.86 -0.85 15.87
N THR A 6 9.88 -1.69 14.84
CA THR A 6 9.22 -1.38 13.57
C THR A 6 7.70 -1.47 13.73
N HIS A 7 6.96 -0.50 13.18
CA HIS A 7 5.51 -0.58 13.12
C HIS A 7 5.07 -1.69 12.14
N SER A 8 4.57 -2.79 12.69
CA SER A 8 4.24 -4.01 11.93
C SER A 8 3.18 -3.76 10.85
N GLY A 9 2.21 -2.88 11.11
CA GLY A 9 1.18 -2.50 10.14
C GLY A 9 1.71 -1.70 8.96
N ALA A 10 2.80 -0.93 9.14
CA ALA A 10 3.41 -0.17 8.06
C ALA A 10 4.28 -1.09 7.19
N LYS A 11 5.05 -1.98 7.83
CA LYS A 11 5.86 -3.01 7.16
C LYS A 11 5.04 -3.88 6.20
N LYS A 12 3.78 -4.16 6.52
CA LYS A 12 2.88 -4.96 5.68
C LYS A 12 2.31 -4.20 4.46
N ARG A 13 2.20 -2.87 4.54
CA ARG A 13 1.48 -2.04 3.55
C ARG A 13 2.39 -1.24 2.62
N TYR A 14 3.62 -0.95 3.07
CA TYR A 14 4.56 -0.09 2.36
C TYR A 14 5.86 -0.85 2.08
N LYS A 15 6.40 -0.69 0.88
CA LYS A 15 7.72 -1.22 0.50
C LYS A 15 8.63 -0.08 0.07
N VAL A 16 9.90 -0.19 0.40
CA VAL A 16 10.94 0.75 -0.04
C VAL A 16 11.60 0.16 -1.28
N THR A 17 11.67 0.93 -2.36
CA THR A 17 12.36 0.55 -3.60
C THR A 17 13.87 0.75 -3.44
N ALA A 18 14.67 0.17 -4.35
CA ALA A 18 16.13 0.34 -4.33
C ALA A 18 16.59 1.82 -4.38
N THR A 19 15.75 2.70 -4.94
CA THR A 19 16.00 4.16 -4.98
C THR A 19 15.56 4.92 -3.72
N GLY A 20 15.09 4.22 -2.68
CA GLY A 20 14.60 4.81 -1.44
C GLY A 20 13.15 5.32 -1.49
N LYS A 21 12.47 5.24 -2.64
CA LYS A 21 11.06 5.66 -2.77
C LYS A 21 10.11 4.62 -2.13
N ILE A 22 9.05 5.11 -1.52
CA ILE A 22 7.99 4.27 -0.91
C ILE A 22 6.91 3.96 -1.95
N VAL A 23 6.58 2.68 -2.09
CA VAL A 23 5.47 2.21 -2.93
C VAL A 23 4.35 1.60 -2.09
N ARG A 24 3.11 1.78 -2.56
CA ARG A 24 1.88 1.28 -1.95
C ARG A 24 0.83 0.95 -3.00
N GLU A 25 -0.14 0.14 -2.63
CA GLU A 25 -1.31 -0.12 -3.46
C GLU A 25 -2.33 1.03 -3.41
N LYS A 26 -3.11 1.17 -4.48
CA LYS A 26 -4.21 2.14 -4.56
C LYS A 26 -5.41 1.64 -3.75
N ALA A 27 -6.02 2.55 -2.98
CA ALA A 27 -7.22 2.24 -2.23
C ALA A 27 -8.44 2.01 -3.16
N TYR A 28 -9.50 1.41 -2.60
CA TYR A 28 -10.79 1.17 -3.26
C TYR A 28 -10.78 0.18 -4.44
N ARG A 29 -9.83 -0.75 -4.46
CA ARG A 29 -9.70 -1.78 -5.50
C ARG A 29 -10.04 -3.21 -5.02
N SER A 30 -10.47 -3.38 -3.77
CA SER A 30 -10.71 -4.71 -3.18
C SER A 30 -12.15 -5.22 -3.33
N HIS A 31 -13.17 -4.34 -3.25
CA HIS A 31 -14.59 -4.71 -3.34
C HIS A 31 -15.42 -3.62 -4.02
N ILE A 32 -16.65 -3.98 -4.42
CA ILE A 32 -17.60 -3.13 -5.17
C ILE A 32 -16.91 -2.59 -6.44
N LEU A 33 -16.50 -3.51 -7.31
CA LEU A 33 -15.84 -3.20 -8.59
C LEU A 33 -16.81 -3.22 -9.77
N THR A 34 -17.98 -3.84 -9.60
CA THR A 34 -19.03 -3.94 -10.62
C THR A 34 -19.58 -2.57 -11.00
N SER A 35 -19.87 -1.72 -10.01
CA SER A 35 -20.39 -0.36 -10.22
C SER A 35 -19.33 0.68 -10.63
N LYS A 36 -18.04 0.31 -10.65
CA LYS A 36 -16.95 1.21 -11.02
C LYS A 36 -16.60 1.06 -12.49
N ASP A 37 -16.42 2.18 -13.17
CA ASP A 37 -15.97 2.22 -14.56
C ASP A 37 -14.61 1.51 -14.75
N ARG A 38 -14.40 0.91 -15.93
CA ARG A 38 -13.16 0.21 -16.30
C ARG A 38 -11.96 1.14 -16.26
N LYS A 39 -12.11 2.42 -16.63
CA LYS A 39 -11.02 3.41 -16.57
C LYS A 39 -10.52 3.64 -15.14
N ARG A 40 -11.41 3.64 -14.14
CA ARG A 40 -11.06 3.79 -12.71
C ARG A 40 -10.40 2.53 -12.14
N LYS A 41 -10.78 1.36 -12.64
CA LYS A 41 -10.24 0.08 -12.16
C LYS A 41 -8.83 -0.21 -12.67
N ARG A 42 -8.40 0.39 -13.77
CA ARG A 42 -7.05 0.22 -14.33
C ARG A 42 -6.01 0.94 -13.47
#